data_AF-X1R0P0-F1
#
_entry.id   AF-X1R0P0-F1
#
_cell.length_a   1.000
_cell.length_b   1.000
_cell.length_c   1.000
_cell.angle_alpha   90.00
_cell.angle_beta   90.00
_cell.angle_gamma   90.00
#
_symmetry.space_group_name_H-M   'P 1'
#
loop_
_entity.id
_entity.type
_entity.pdbx_description
1 polymer ?
#
loop_
_entity_poly.entity_id
_entity_poly.type
_entity_poly.pdbx_seq_one_letter_code
_entity_poly.pdbx_strand_id
1 'polypeptide(L)'
;DPAMAPEGKTTIVLKFQSPYEIWEHLENNPYEKEKERIKEDAIILLEKTYPGIKDFIEVVDVATPLTDIKYTGVYRAAYEGFMPTKSNANKTISPIIKGLDNFILAGQWLFPGGGLPPSALSGKWAIEVFYKKEKS
;
A
#
# COMPACT_ATOMS: atom_id res chain seq x y z
N ASP A 1 -8.28 -7.08 -17.89
CA ASP A 1 -9.73 -6.99 -17.64
C ASP A 1 -10.26 -5.79 -18.41
N PRO A 2 -11.14 -5.98 -19.41
CA PRO A 2 -11.71 -4.90 -20.22
C PRO A 2 -12.52 -3.88 -19.42
N ALA A 3 -12.96 -4.19 -18.19
CA ALA A 3 -13.70 -3.24 -17.36
C ALA A 3 -12.80 -2.19 -16.69
N MET A 4 -11.47 -2.34 -16.74
CA MET A 4 -10.53 -1.45 -16.06
C MET A 4 -10.24 -0.16 -16.81
N ALA A 5 -10.60 -0.07 -18.09
CA ALA A 5 -10.46 1.13 -18.92
C ALA A 5 -11.60 1.20 -19.95
N PRO A 6 -11.95 2.39 -20.47
CA PRO A 6 -12.88 2.52 -21.59
C PRO A 6 -12.42 1.73 -22.82
N GLU A 7 -13.36 1.42 -23.71
CA GLU A 7 -13.06 0.72 -24.97
C GLU A 7 -11.97 1.44 -25.77
N GLY A 8 -11.00 0.68 -26.27
CA GLY A 8 -9.85 1.21 -27.01
C GLY A 8 -8.78 1.91 -26.16
N LYS A 9 -8.95 1.95 -24.83
CA LYS A 9 -8.00 2.58 -23.90
C LYS A 9 -7.35 1.57 -22.97
N THR A 10 -6.30 2.00 -22.29
CA THR A 10 -5.59 1.20 -21.29
C THR A 10 -5.07 2.11 -20.17
N THR A 11 -4.64 1.49 -19.07
CA THR A 11 -3.99 2.17 -17.95
C THR A 11 -2.59 1.64 -17.77
N ILE A 12 -1.62 2.55 -17.62
CA ILE A 12 -0.24 2.22 -17.29
C ILE A 12 -0.01 2.66 -15.85
N VAL A 13 0.55 1.76 -15.04
CA VAL A 13 0.94 2.06 -13.66
C VAL A 13 2.45 2.03 -13.56
N LEU A 14 3.04 3.17 -13.21
CA LEU A 14 4.45 3.28 -12.87
C LEU A 14 4.59 3.26 -11.35
N LYS A 15 5.47 2.41 -10.84
CA LYS A 15 5.76 2.29 -9.41
C LYS A 15 7.19 2.69 -9.13
N PHE A 16 7.38 3.55 -8.14
CA PHE A 16 8.67 4.03 -7.69
C PHE A 16 8.87 3.69 -6.21
N GLN A 17 10.12 3.49 -5.80
CA GLN A 17 10.43 3.48 -4.38
C GLN A 17 10.24 4.89 -3.83
N SER A 18 9.47 5.01 -2.76
CA SER A 18 9.09 6.31 -2.20
C SER A 18 9.08 6.24 -0.67
N PRO A 19 10.25 6.40 -0.02
CA PRO A 19 10.35 6.43 1.44
C PRO A 19 9.44 7.51 2.04
N TYR A 20 8.72 7.17 3.11
CA TYR A 20 7.76 8.07 3.77
C TYR A 20 8.40 9.38 4.25
N GLU A 21 9.67 9.32 4.66
CA GLU A 21 10.44 10.43 5.23
C GLU A 21 10.64 11.59 4.24
N ILE A 22 10.56 11.30 2.93
CA ILE A 22 10.61 12.33 1.90
C ILE A 22 9.33 13.19 1.92
N TRP A 23 8.21 12.61 2.34
CA TRP A 23 6.89 13.20 2.24
C TRP A 23 6.36 13.77 3.54
N GLU A 24 6.80 13.25 4.69
CA GLU A 24 6.19 13.54 6.00
C GLU A 24 6.19 15.03 6.40
N HIS A 25 6.99 15.85 5.73
CA HIS A 25 7.09 17.30 5.93
C HIS A 25 6.41 18.12 4.83
N LEU A 26 5.90 17.49 3.77
CA LEU A 26 5.26 18.18 2.65
C LEU A 26 3.78 18.42 2.95
N GLU A 27 3.38 19.69 2.88
CA GLU A 27 1.99 20.11 3.05
C GLU A 27 1.58 21.08 1.95
N ASN A 28 0.29 21.15 1.65
CA ASN A 28 -0.31 22.15 0.75
C ASN A 28 0.44 22.26 -0.61
N ASN A 29 0.95 23.45 -0.93
CA ASN A 29 1.57 23.77 -2.22
C ASN A 29 2.85 22.96 -2.50
N PRO A 30 3.84 22.84 -1.58
CA PRO A 30 4.96 21.92 -1.74
C PRO A 30 4.57 20.49 -2.14
N TYR A 31 3.54 19.93 -1.52
CA TYR A 31 3.07 18.57 -1.83
C TYR A 31 2.52 18.46 -3.26
N GLU A 32 1.66 19.40 -3.67
CA GLU A 32 1.09 19.40 -5.02
C GLU A 32 2.15 19.66 -6.10
N LYS A 33 3.14 20.51 -5.82
CA LYS A 33 4.27 20.73 -6.74
C LYS A 33 5.10 19.47 -6.96
N GLU A 34 5.37 18.71 -5.89
CA GLU A 34 6.14 17.48 -6.02
C GLU A 34 5.37 16.41 -6.81
N LYS A 35 4.05 16.33 -6.63
CA LYS A 35 3.19 15.47 -7.46
C LYS A 35 3.24 15.86 -8.93
N GLU A 36 3.15 17.14 -9.25
CA GLU A 36 3.23 17.62 -10.63
C GLU A 36 4.59 17.30 -11.26
N ARG A 37 5.68 17.51 -10.51
CA ARG A 37 7.04 17.16 -10.94
C ARG A 37 7.18 15.67 -11.28
N ILE A 38 6.66 14.79 -10.43
CA ILE A 38 6.68 13.34 -10.67
C ILE A 38 5.87 12.96 -11.91
N LYS A 39 4.70 13.59 -12.12
CA LYS A 39 3.90 13.39 -13.33
C LYS A 39 4.69 13.78 -14.58
N GLU A 40 5.34 14.94 -14.59
CA GLU A 40 6.16 15.39 -15.73
C GLU A 40 7.31 14.42 -16.01
N ASP A 41 8.05 14.02 -14.97
CA ASP A 41 9.15 13.06 -15.07
C ASP A 41 8.68 11.70 -15.60
N ALA A 42 7.54 11.22 -15.12
CA ALA A 42 6.92 9.96 -15.55
C ALA A 42 6.53 10.00 -17.03
N ILE A 43 5.94 11.10 -17.51
CA ILE A 43 5.61 11.28 -18.93
C ILE A 43 6.90 11.28 -19.78
N ILE A 44 7.96 11.97 -19.33
CA ILE A 44 9.26 11.98 -20.04
C ILE A 44 9.85 10.56 -20.11
N LEU A 45 9.75 9.77 -19.04
CA LEU A 45 10.21 8.38 -19.02
C LEU A 45 9.44 7.49 -19.99
N LEU A 46 8.11 7.65 -20.04
CA LEU A 46 7.25 6.92 -20.98
C LEU A 46 7.56 7.30 -22.42
N GLU A 47 7.72 8.58 -22.72
CA GLU A 47 8.03 9.09 -24.06
C GLU A 47 9.33 8.50 -24.61
N LYS A 48 10.35 8.31 -23.75
CA LYS A 48 11.61 7.64 -24.16
C LYS A 48 11.42 6.18 -24.54
N THR A 49 10.45 5.50 -23.92
CA THR A 49 10.17 4.08 -24.14
C THR A 49 9.18 3.87 -25.29
N TYR A 50 8.22 4.78 -25.41
CA TYR A 50 7.14 4.77 -26.39
C TYR A 50 7.01 6.17 -27.01
N PRO A 51 7.81 6.50 -28.04
CA PRO A 51 7.74 7.81 -28.68
C PRO A 51 6.34 8.13 -29.20
N GLY A 52 5.86 9.34 -28.94
CA GLY A 52 4.52 9.83 -29.26
C GLY A 52 3.44 9.47 -28.23
N ILE A 53 3.75 8.71 -27.17
CA ILE A 53 2.74 8.29 -26.19
C ILE A 53 2.10 9.46 -25.47
N LYS A 54 2.82 10.58 -25.29
CA LYS A 54 2.30 11.78 -24.63
C LYS A 54 0.98 12.26 -25.22
N ASP A 55 0.81 12.18 -26.54
CA ASP A 55 -0.39 12.64 -27.25
C ASP A 55 -1.64 11.77 -26.96
N PHE A 56 -1.43 10.57 -26.39
CA PHE A 56 -2.49 9.63 -26.00
C PHE A 56 -2.79 9.63 -24.51
N ILE A 57 -2.05 10.40 -23.70
CA ILE A 57 -2.27 10.48 -22.25
C ILE A 57 -3.39 11.47 -21.96
N GLU A 58 -4.55 10.95 -21.56
CA GLU A 58 -5.72 11.77 -21.25
C GLU A 58 -5.78 12.20 -19.78
N VAL A 59 -5.34 11.33 -18.86
CA VAL A 59 -5.41 11.55 -17.42
C VAL A 59 -4.16 10.99 -16.76
N VAL A 60 -3.62 11.71 -15.78
CA VAL A 60 -2.57 11.23 -14.89
C VAL A 60 -3.00 11.50 -13.46
N ASP A 61 -2.91 10.48 -12.61
CA ASP A 61 -2.99 10.62 -11.17
C ASP A 61 -1.67 10.17 -10.53
N VAL A 62 -1.32 10.79 -9.41
CA VAL A 62 -0.09 10.51 -8.67
C VAL A 62 -0.48 10.19 -7.23
N ALA A 63 -0.41 8.91 -6.88
CA ALA A 63 -0.51 8.45 -5.51
C ALA A 63 0.86 8.52 -4.82
N THR A 64 0.85 8.91 -3.54
CA THR A 64 2.05 9.12 -2.71
C THR A 64 1.89 8.35 -1.39
N PRO A 65 2.97 8.19 -0.60
CA PRO A 65 2.88 7.69 0.76
C PRO A 65 1.81 8.39 1.63
N LEU A 66 1.64 9.72 1.49
CA LEU A 66 0.59 10.45 2.22
C LEU A 66 -0.82 10.12 1.70
N THR A 67 -0.95 9.77 0.42
CA THR A 67 -2.21 9.29 -0.17
C THR A 67 -2.62 7.97 0.48
N ASP A 68 -1.70 7.02 0.60
CA ASP A 68 -1.95 5.72 1.26
C ASP A 68 -2.36 5.90 2.72
N ILE A 69 -1.65 6.76 3.45
CA ILE A 69 -1.97 7.10 4.84
C ILE A 69 -3.36 7.73 4.95
N LYS A 70 -3.68 8.70 4.09
CA LYS A 70 -4.97 9.39 4.09
C LYS A 70 -6.15 8.43 3.92
N TYR A 71 -6.04 7.46 3.02
CA TYR A 71 -7.15 6.57 2.70
C TYR A 71 -7.22 5.30 3.55
N THR A 72 -6.10 4.84 4.11
CA THR A 72 -6.04 3.55 4.82
C THR A 72 -5.61 3.65 6.28
N GLY A 73 -5.06 4.79 6.70
CA GLY A 73 -4.46 4.95 8.03
C GLY A 73 -3.20 4.09 8.24
N VAL A 74 -2.62 3.51 7.18
CA VAL A 74 -1.46 2.63 7.30
C VAL A 74 -0.26 3.39 7.87
N TYR A 75 0.42 2.80 8.85
CA TYR A 75 1.58 3.43 9.47
C TYR A 75 2.71 3.65 8.45
N ARG A 76 3.14 4.91 8.29
CA ARG A 76 4.25 5.34 7.41
C ARG A 76 4.16 4.79 5.98
N ALA A 77 2.95 4.69 5.42
CA ALA A 77 2.70 4.15 4.07
C ALA A 77 3.19 2.70 3.85
N ALA A 78 3.46 1.95 4.91
CA ALA A 78 3.95 0.58 4.81
C ALA A 78 2.79 -0.39 4.47
N TYR A 79 2.34 -0.37 3.22
CA TYR A 79 1.18 -1.12 2.73
C TYR A 79 1.33 -2.65 2.84
N GLU A 80 2.55 -3.15 3.01
CA GLU A 80 2.87 -4.57 3.26
C GLU A 80 3.37 -4.84 4.69
N GLY A 81 3.25 -3.86 5.60
CA GLY A 81 3.72 -4.00 6.97
C GLY A 81 5.25 -4.09 7.06
N PHE A 82 5.77 -5.10 7.75
CA PHE A 82 7.21 -5.24 7.96
C PHE A 82 7.90 -5.81 6.72
N MET A 83 8.92 -5.11 6.20
CA MET A 83 9.78 -5.64 5.14
C MET A 83 10.43 -6.97 5.58
N PRO A 84 10.30 -8.06 4.81
CA PRO A 84 10.99 -9.32 5.09
C PRO A 84 12.51 -9.16 5.00
N THR A 85 13.20 -9.67 6.00
CA THR A 85 14.65 -9.75 6.09
C THR A 85 15.04 -11.09 6.69
N LYS A 86 16.32 -11.48 6.56
CA LYS A 86 16.83 -12.72 7.17
C LYS A 86 16.58 -12.81 8.69
N SER A 87 16.53 -11.67 9.38
CA SER A 87 16.39 -11.62 10.84
C SER A 87 14.94 -11.60 11.34
N ASN A 88 13.97 -11.33 10.46
CA ASN A 88 12.56 -11.23 10.84
C ASN A 88 11.61 -12.15 10.07
N ALA A 89 12.01 -12.78 8.96
CA ALA A 89 11.10 -13.54 8.08
C ALA A 89 10.24 -14.60 8.78
N ASN A 90 10.76 -15.22 9.85
CA ASN A 90 10.05 -16.23 10.64
C ASN A 90 9.44 -15.68 11.95
N LYS A 91 9.50 -14.36 12.17
CA LYS A 91 8.92 -13.72 13.36
C LYS A 91 7.43 -13.47 13.11
N THR A 92 6.63 -13.73 14.12
CA THR A 92 5.20 -13.46 14.13
C THR A 92 4.85 -12.64 15.35
N ILE A 93 3.83 -11.79 15.24
CA ILE A 93 3.28 -11.05 16.37
C ILE A 93 2.06 -11.80 16.86
N SER A 94 1.95 -11.97 18.18
CA SER A 94 0.76 -12.56 18.80
C SER A 94 -0.47 -11.69 18.47
N PRO A 95 -1.56 -12.27 17.95
CA PRO A 95 -2.80 -11.53 17.73
C PRO A 95 -3.52 -11.22 19.05
N ILE A 96 -3.10 -11.81 20.17
CA ILE A 96 -3.63 -11.54 21.52
C ILE A 96 -2.75 -10.49 22.20
N ILE A 97 -3.37 -9.39 22.61
CA ILE A 97 -2.73 -8.27 23.31
C ILE A 97 -3.01 -8.39 24.81
N LYS A 98 -1.96 -8.44 25.62
CA LYS A 98 -2.07 -8.55 27.07
C LYS A 98 -2.80 -7.32 27.63
N GLY A 99 -3.84 -7.55 28.44
CA GLY A 99 -4.64 -6.49 29.05
C GLY A 99 -5.83 -6.02 28.22
N LEU A 100 -6.05 -6.59 27.03
CA LEU A 100 -7.27 -6.38 26.24
C LEU A 100 -8.07 -7.68 26.18
N ASP A 101 -9.19 -7.70 26.90
CA ASP A 101 -10.13 -8.82 26.89
C ASP A 101 -11.05 -8.74 25.67
N ASN A 102 -11.46 -9.91 25.16
CA ASN A 102 -12.34 -10.03 23.98
C ASN A 102 -11.83 -9.29 22.74
N PHE A 103 -10.51 -9.12 22.63
CA PHE A 103 -9.84 -8.46 21.53
C PHE A 103 -8.88 -9.42 20.81
N ILE A 104 -8.94 -9.46 19.48
CA ILE A 104 -8.04 -10.24 18.64
C ILE A 104 -7.62 -9.37 17.46
N LEU A 105 -6.31 -9.13 17.33
CA LEU A 105 -5.75 -8.40 16.21
C LEU A 105 -5.73 -9.28 14.96
N ALA A 106 -6.12 -8.70 13.83
CA ALA A 106 -5.95 -9.28 12.50
C ALA A 106 -5.42 -8.20 11.54
N GLY A 107 -4.62 -8.62 10.56
CA GLY A 107 -4.10 -7.76 9.49
C GLY A 107 -2.63 -8.01 9.17
N GLN A 108 -2.13 -7.24 8.20
CA GLN A 108 -0.78 -7.34 7.63
C GLN A 108 0.36 -7.24 8.67
N TRP A 109 0.13 -6.56 9.80
CA TRP A 109 1.15 -6.29 10.80
C TRP A 109 1.52 -7.50 11.65
N LEU A 110 0.82 -8.62 11.53
CA LEU A 110 1.15 -9.82 12.29
C LEU A 110 2.36 -10.59 11.74
N PHE A 111 2.76 -10.34 10.49
CA PHE A 111 3.80 -11.08 9.78
C PHE A 111 4.64 -10.13 8.91
N PRO A 112 5.94 -10.39 8.71
CA PRO A 112 6.70 -9.76 7.64
C PRO A 112 6.14 -10.09 6.26
N GLY A 113 6.22 -9.15 5.33
CA GLY A 113 5.74 -9.26 3.95
C GLY A 113 4.28 -8.90 3.79
N GLY A 114 3.44 -9.14 4.82
CA GLY A 114 2.08 -8.65 4.94
C GLY A 114 1.28 -8.62 3.62
N GLY A 115 0.49 -7.56 3.43
CA GLY A 115 -0.34 -7.40 2.24
C GLY A 115 -1.61 -8.25 2.26
N LEU A 116 -2.27 -8.37 1.10
CA LEU A 116 -3.61 -8.93 0.99
C LEU A 116 -3.72 -10.40 1.45
N PRO A 117 -2.87 -11.34 1.00
CA PRO A 117 -3.03 -12.75 1.38
C PRO A 117 -2.81 -13.00 2.90
N PRO A 118 -1.73 -12.51 3.54
CA PRO A 118 -1.54 -12.65 4.99
C PRO A 118 -2.63 -11.94 5.81
N SER A 119 -3.12 -10.79 5.34
CA SER A 119 -4.23 -10.09 6.02
C SER A 119 -5.50 -10.94 6.01
N ALA A 120 -5.88 -11.50 4.86
CA ALA A 120 -7.05 -12.38 4.77
C ALA A 120 -6.89 -13.63 5.66
N LEU A 121 -5.71 -14.25 5.64
CA LEU A 121 -5.41 -15.43 6.46
C LEU A 121 -5.50 -15.12 7.96
N SER A 122 -5.00 -13.97 8.39
CA SER A 122 -5.09 -13.55 9.79
C SER A 122 -6.53 -13.37 10.27
N GLY A 123 -7.44 -12.90 9.41
CA GLY A 123 -8.87 -12.79 9.73
C GLY A 123 -9.49 -14.17 10.00
N LYS A 124 -9.17 -15.17 9.17
CA LYS A 124 -9.57 -16.56 9.42
C LYS A 124 -9.06 -17.06 10.77
N TRP A 125 -7.77 -16.86 11.07
CA TRP A 125 -7.17 -17.28 12.33
C TRP A 125 -7.79 -16.59 13.54
N ALA A 126 -8.13 -15.30 13.42
CA ALA A 126 -8.80 -14.58 14.50
C ALA A 126 -10.12 -15.24 14.90
N ILE A 127 -10.93 -15.65 13.92
CA ILE A 127 -12.19 -16.37 14.16
C ILE A 127 -11.94 -17.75 14.79
N GLU A 128 -10.92 -18.49 14.33
CA GLU A 128 -10.56 -19.78 14.93
C GLU A 128 -10.14 -19.64 16.40
N VAL A 129 -9.39 -18.59 16.74
CA VAL A 129 -8.99 -18.29 18.11
C VAL A 129 -10.19 -17.89 18.96
N PHE A 130 -11.09 -17.07 18.43
CA PHE A 130 -12.34 -16.70 19.10
C PHE A 130 -13.17 -17.94 19.48
N TYR A 131 -13.43 -18.83 18.53
CA TYR A 131 -14.22 -20.05 18.79
C TYR A 131 -13.60 -20.98 19.83
N LYS A 132 -12.26 -21.04 19.91
CA LYS A 132 -11.58 -21.84 20.93
C LYS A 132 -11.75 -21.26 22.33
N LYS A 133 -11.78 -19.93 22.47
CA LYS A 133 -12.00 -19.24 23.76
C LYS A 133 -13.43 -19.38 24.26
N GLU A 134 -14.42 -19.32 23.36
CA GLU A 134 -15.84 -19.48 23.74
C GLU A 134 -16.18 -20.90 24.25
N LYS A 135 -15.40 -21.90 23.86
CA LYS A 135 -15.61 -23.30 24.26
C LYS A 135 -14.84 -23.73 25.52
N SER A 136 -13.95 -22.89 26.04
CA SER A 136 -13.12 -23.15 27.22
C SER A 136 -13.71 -22.50 28.46
#